data_AF-A0A3A1XEP6-F1
#
_entry.id   AF-A0A3A1XEP6-F1
#
_cell.length_a   1.000
_cell.length_b   1.000
_cell.length_c   1.000
_cell.angle_alpha   90.00
_cell.angle_beta   90.00
_cell.angle_gamma   90.00
#
_symmetry.space_group_name_H-M   'P 1'
#
loop_
_entity.id
_entity.type
_entity.pdbx_description
1 polymer ?
#
loop_
_entity_poly.entity_id
_entity_poly.type
_entity_poly.pdbx_seq_one_letter_code
_entity_poly.pdbx_strand_id
1 'polypeptide(L)' 'MNEKTKHPALWTVLFTLISLLWIFPIVLVVLNSFKSKVDIASNPFTFSSKSFVGMSNYVLGSNRTDFPMSFLWT' A
#
# COMPACT_ATOMS: atom_id res chain seq x y z
N MET A 1 40.64 6.77 9.18
CA MET A 1 39.37 6.55 8.46
C MET A 1 39.11 5.06 8.35
N ASN A 2 37.83 4.67 8.47
CA ASN A 2 37.29 3.30 8.54
C ASN A 2 37.21 2.69 9.95
N GLU A 3 36.36 3.27 10.80
CA GLU A 3 35.87 2.58 11.99
C GLU A 3 34.83 1.55 11.53
N LYS A 4 35.10 0.25 11.74
CA LYS A 4 34.14 -0.80 11.38
C LYS A 4 32.88 -0.61 12.22
N THR A 5 31.72 -0.51 11.58
CA THR A 5 30.43 -0.43 12.26
C THR A 5 30.27 -1.62 13.21
N LYS A 6 30.05 -1.33 14.50
CA LYS A 6 29.84 -2.36 15.51
C LYS A 6 28.46 -2.98 15.27
N HIS A 7 28.42 -4.31 15.10
CA HIS A 7 27.21 -5.10 14.83
C HIS A 7 26.44 -4.72 13.55
N PRO A 8 27.05 -4.88 12.36
CA PRO A 8 26.41 -4.49 11.10
C PRO A 8 25.08 -5.19 10.85
N ALA A 9 24.96 -6.47 11.23
CA ALA A 9 23.72 -7.22 11.11
C ALA A 9 22.56 -6.64 11.93
N LEU A 10 22.83 -6.14 13.14
CA LEU A 10 21.79 -5.51 13.98
C LEU A 10 21.27 -4.23 13.31
N TRP A 11 22.17 -3.42 12.77
CA TRP A 11 21.79 -2.21 12.05
C TRP A 11 21.01 -2.51 10.77
N THR A 12 21.43 -3.51 10.00
CA THR A 12 20.68 -3.95 8.82
C THR A 12 19.26 -4.38 9.20
N VAL A 13 19.09 -5.24 10.20
CA VAL A 13 17.77 -5.70 10.64
C VAL A 13 16.91 -4.53 11.12
N LEU A 14 17.48 -3.64 11.94
CA LEU A 14 16.77 -2.46 12.44
C LEU A 14 16.25 -1.58 11.30
N PHE A 15 17.12 -1.21 10.36
CA PHE A 15 16.73 -0.35 9.24
C PHE A 15 15.78 -1.05 8.26
N THR A 16 15.92 -2.37 8.06
CA THR A 16 14.95 -3.14 7.29
C THR A 16 13.57 -3.11 7.94
N LEU A 17 13.46 -3.33 9.25
CA LEU A 17 12.17 -3.27 9.95
C LEU A 17 11.56 -1.87 9.87
N ILE A 18 12.35 -0.82 10.09
CA ILE A 18 11.88 0.57 9.98
C ILE A 18 11.37 0.86 8.56
N SER A 19 12.11 0.43 7.53
CA SER A 19 11.72 0.61 6.14
C SER A 19 10.43 -0.14 5.80
N LEU A 20 10.29 -1.38 6.27
CA LEU A 20 9.08 -2.18 6.06
C LEU A 20 7.87 -1.54 6.75
N LEU A 21 8.02 -1.08 7.99
CA LEU A 21 6.94 -0.37 8.70
C LEU A 21 6.54 0.93 8.01
N TRP A 22 7.51 1.65 7.44
CA TRP A 22 7.27 2.89 6.73
C TRP A 22 6.53 2.68 5.40
N ILE A 23 6.88 1.65 4.63
CA ILE A 23 6.22 1.35 3.35
C ILE A 23 4.90 0.59 3.50
N PHE A 24 4.70 -0.09 4.64
CA PHE A 24 3.51 -0.88 4.96
C PHE A 24 2.18 -0.18 4.64
N PRO A 25 1.89 1.07 5.09
CA PRO A 25 0.62 1.72 4.78
C PRO A 25 0.39 1.92 3.27
N ILE A 26 1.43 2.21 2.50
CA ILE A 26 1.33 2.38 1.05
C ILE A 26 0.96 1.04 0.39
N VAL A 27 1.65 -0.03 0.78
CA VAL A 27 1.35 -1.39 0.29
C VAL A 27 -0.08 -1.79 0.61
N LEU A 28 -0.56 -1.47 1.82
CA LEU A 28 -1.96 -1.75 2.20
C LEU A 28 -2.96 -0.98 1.34
N VAL A 29 -2.73 0.30 1.04
CA VAL A 29 -3.62 1.07 0.17
C VAL A 29 -3.67 0.46 -1.23
N VAL A 30 -2.50 0.09 -1.78
CA VAL A 30 -2.42 -0.57 -3.09
C VAL A 30 -3.19 -1.88 -3.06
N LEU A 31 -2.94 -2.78 -2.11
CA LEU A 31 -3.62 -4.07 -2.03
C LEU A 31 -5.14 -3.93 -1.83
N ASN A 32 -5.57 -3.01 -0.97
CA ASN A 32 -6.99 -2.77 -0.72
C ASN A 32 -7.70 -2.10 -1.91
N SER A 33 -7.00 -1.33 -2.75
CA SER A 33 -7.59 -0.73 -3.96
C SER A 33 -8.12 -1.76 -4.96
N PHE A 34 -7.58 -2.99 -4.93
CA PHE A 34 -8.03 -4.10 -5.75
C PHE A 34 -9.07 -5.00 -5.06
N LYS A 35 -9.45 -4.71 -3.80
CA LYS A 35 -10.42 -5.50 -3.04
C LYS A 35 -11.85 -4.99 -3.20
N SER A 36 -12.82 -5.89 -3.01
CA SER A 36 -14.22 -5.50 -2.87
C SER A 36 -14.42 -4.59 -1.65
N LYS A 37 -15.40 -3.68 -1.72
CA LYS A 37 -15.72 -2.76 -0.59
C LYS A 37 -15.99 -3.50 0.73
N VAL A 38 -16.61 -4.68 0.66
CA VAL A 38 -16.92 -5.51 1.83
C VAL A 38 -15.63 -6.08 2.41
N ASP A 39 -14.74 -6.60 1.57
CA ASP A 39 -13.49 -7.22 2.02
C ASP A 39 -12.46 -6.23 2.57
N ILE A 40 -12.48 -4.98 2.11
CA ILE A 40 -11.65 -3.91 2.70
C ILE A 40 -12.00 -3.71 4.18
N ALA A 41 -13.28 -3.75 4.53
CA ALA A 41 -13.74 -3.51 5.90
C ALA A 41 -13.63 -4.78 6.78
N SER A 42 -13.96 -5.94 6.23
CA SER A 42 -14.00 -7.20 6.98
C SER A 42 -12.63 -7.84 7.18
N ASN A 43 -11.74 -7.75 6.18
CA ASN A 43 -10.45 -8.45 6.17
C ASN A 43 -9.32 -7.59 5.53
N PRO A 44 -8.94 -6.46 6.17
CA PRO A 44 -8.05 -5.47 5.57
C PRO A 44 -6.64 -5.99 5.27
N PHE A 45 -6.13 -6.94 6.07
CA PHE A 45 -4.77 -7.49 5.92
C PHE A 45 -4.71 -8.80 5.12
N THR A 46 -5.86 -9.42 4.82
CA THR A 46 -5.89 -10.72 4.13
C THR A 46 -5.93 -10.54 2.63
N PHE A 47 -5.04 -11.21 1.91
CA PHE A 47 -5.09 -11.29 0.44
C PHE A 47 -5.76 -12.60 0.02
N SER A 48 -6.94 -12.52 -0.59
CA SER A 48 -7.70 -13.69 -1.07
C SER A 48 -8.09 -13.45 -2.52
N SER A 49 -8.02 -14.49 -3.36
CA SER A 49 -8.44 -14.39 -4.76
C SER A 49 -9.92 -14.04 -4.92
N LYS A 50 -10.76 -14.40 -3.93
CA LYS A 50 -12.19 -14.12 -3.93
C LYS A 50 -12.53 -12.64 -3.76
N SER A 51 -11.62 -11.87 -3.14
CA SER A 51 -11.85 -10.45 -2.89
C SER A 51 -11.34 -9.55 -4.01
N PHE A 52 -10.64 -10.10 -5.01
CA PHE A 52 -10.04 -9.33 -6.11
C PHE A 52 -11.11 -8.87 -7.12
N VAL A 53 -11.28 -7.55 -7.24
CA VAL A 53 -12.25 -6.90 -8.15
C VAL A 53 -11.57 -6.23 -9.36
N GLY A 54 -10.26 -6.43 -9.54
CA GLY A 54 -9.49 -5.84 -10.63
C GLY A 54 -9.57 -4.31 -10.64
N MET A 55 -9.84 -3.73 -11.81
CA MET A 55 -9.87 -2.26 -12.00
C MET A 55 -11.24 -1.62 -11.76
N SER A 56 -12.24 -2.39 -11.33
CA SER A 56 -13.61 -1.91 -11.12
C SER A 56 -13.65 -0.67 -10.21
N ASN A 57 -12.87 -0.69 -9.11
CA ASN A 57 -12.79 0.43 -8.19
C ASN A 57 -12.21 1.71 -8.82
N TYR A 58 -11.27 1.58 -9.76
CA TYR A 58 -10.65 2.73 -10.44
C TYR A 58 -11.62 3.38 -11.44
N VAL A 59 -12.34 2.56 -12.20
CA VAL A 59 -13.40 3.04 -13.11
C VAL A 59 -14.53 3.70 -12.31
N LEU A 60 -14.97 3.06 -11.23
CA LEU A 60 -15.99 3.60 -10.32
C LEU A 60 -15.53 4.92 -9.67
N GLY A 61 -14.27 5.01 -9.24
CA GLY A 61 -13.68 6.22 -8.70
C GLY A 61 -13.71 7.34 -9.73
N SER A 62 -13.16 7.10 -10.92
CA SER A 62 -13.11 8.08 -12.01
C SER A 62 -14.49 8.63 -12.36
N ASN A 63 -15.51 7.76 -12.44
CA ASN A 63 -16.88 8.15 -12.79
C ASN A 63 -17.61 8.91 -11.68
N ARG A 64 -17.25 8.71 -10.41
CA ARG A 64 -17.94 9.32 -9.26
C ARG A 64 -17.33 10.62 -8.79
N THR A 65 -16.06 10.85 -9.07
CA THR A 65 -15.30 11.97 -8.50
C THR A 65 -14.90 13.01 -9.53
N ASP A 66 -15.45 12.98 -10.75
CA ASP A 66 -14.99 13.81 -11.88
C ASP A 66 -13.46 13.87 -11.96
N PHE A 67 -12.82 12.71 -11.74
CA PHE A 67 -11.37 12.62 -11.54
C PHE A 67 -10.56 13.34 -12.62
N PRO A 68 -10.86 13.19 -13.93
CA PRO A 68 -10.12 13.90 -14.97
C PRO A 68 -10.19 15.42 -14.84
N MET A 69 -11.33 15.96 -14.44
CA MET A 69 -11.48 17.40 -14.22
C MET A 69 -10.70 17.81 -12.97
N SER A 70 -10.93 17.17 -11.82
CA SER A 70 -10.24 17.52 -10.57
C SER A 70 -8.72 17.40 -10.66
N PHE A 71 -8.22 16.42 -11.42
CA PHE A 71 -6.79 16.22 -11.64
C PHE A 71 -6.14 17.38 -12.42
N LEU A 72 -6.84 17.94 -13.41
CA LEU A 72 -6.32 19.07 -14.20
C LEU A 72 -6.34 20.41 -13.45
N TRP A 73 -7.12 20.51 -12.38
CA TRP A 73 -7.20 21.70 -11.52
C TRP A 73 -6.26 21.67 -10.30
N THR A 74 -5.50 20.58 -10.12
CA THR A 74 -4.50 20.40 -9.04
C THR A 74 -3.10 20.68 -9.55
#